data_AF-A0A1I7JU50-F1
#
_entry.id   AF-A0A1I7JU50-F1
#
_cell.length_a   1.000
_cell.length_b   1.000
_cell.length_c   1.000
_cell.angle_alpha   90.00
_cell.angle_beta   90.00
_cell.angle_gamma   90.00
#
_symmetry.space_group_name_H-M   'P 1'
#
loop_
_entity.id
_entity.type
_entity.pdbx_description
1 polymer ?
#
loop_
_entity_poly.entity_id
_entity_poly.type
_entity_poly.pdbx_seq_one_letter_code
_entity_poly.pdbx_strand_id
1 'polypeptide(L)'
;MDDNKLNQYADKKAYNNLPVPEGQYLAPFLIEDWDTVKAMNLYRDNLETWHFSGIPVLVAFTPVTAEQFPGTMKLFWSSVRTHIAELHGDPNVISYDKFLDDMSKEGEGGYDPAQTESFENTTLLGMIIDDLIREVGEKNPRYGRILNLIKQDSTKGEILDALLDEYGIKKTQAYAEIKTAQKLAKDLYYGN
;
A
#
# COMPACT_ATOMS: atom_id res chain seq x y z
N MET A 1 -18.66 17.39 -19.98
CA MET A 1 -18.31 16.52 -18.84
C MET A 1 -18.97 17.15 -17.63
N ASP A 2 -19.69 16.42 -16.79
CA ASP A 2 -20.31 17.03 -15.61
C ASP A 2 -19.24 17.55 -14.65
N ASP A 3 -19.24 18.85 -14.37
CA ASP A 3 -18.30 19.50 -13.44
C ASP A 3 -18.30 18.84 -12.05
N ASN A 4 -19.40 18.17 -11.69
CA ASN A 4 -19.55 17.45 -10.44
C ASN A 4 -18.58 16.24 -10.36
N LYS A 5 -18.25 15.60 -11.49
CA LYS A 5 -17.31 14.46 -11.51
C LYS A 5 -15.84 14.89 -11.46
N LEU A 6 -15.52 16.07 -12.01
CA LEU A 6 -14.15 16.60 -11.98
C LEU A 6 -13.75 17.05 -10.57
N ASN A 7 -14.71 17.51 -9.77
CA ASN A 7 -14.47 17.99 -8.40
C ASN A 7 -14.63 16.91 -7.32
N GLN A 8 -14.81 15.64 -7.69
CA GLN A 8 -15.10 14.55 -6.75
C GLN A 8 -14.01 14.33 -5.68
N TYR A 9 -12.77 14.77 -5.94
CA TYR A 9 -11.64 14.66 -5.02
C TYR A 9 -11.09 16.02 -4.57
N ALA A 10 -11.91 17.08 -4.62
CA ALA A 10 -11.47 18.43 -4.28
C ALA A 10 -11.12 18.62 -2.79
N ASP A 11 -11.60 17.72 -1.92
CA ASP A 11 -11.26 17.66 -0.49
C ASP A 11 -9.89 17.01 -0.22
N LYS A 12 -9.30 16.37 -1.24
CA LYS A 12 -8.04 15.64 -1.14
C LYS A 12 -6.81 16.54 -1.35
N LYS A 13 -5.64 16.02 -1.03
CA LYS A 13 -4.35 16.70 -1.27
C LYS A 13 -3.54 15.99 -2.33
N ALA A 14 -2.82 16.76 -3.15
CA ALA A 14 -1.88 16.20 -4.11
C ALA A 14 -0.74 15.44 -3.41
N TYR A 15 -0.23 14.39 -4.04
CA TYR A 15 0.79 13.49 -3.50
C TYR A 15 2.08 14.20 -3.05
N ASN A 16 2.41 15.34 -3.67
CA ASN A 16 3.61 16.13 -3.39
C ASN A 16 3.35 17.34 -2.49
N ASN A 17 2.14 17.44 -1.93
CA ASN A 17 1.70 18.53 -1.06
C ASN A 17 1.75 19.92 -1.72
N LEU A 18 1.78 19.99 -3.05
CA LEU A 18 1.68 21.25 -3.79
C LEU A 18 0.20 21.62 -4.03
N PRO A 19 -0.12 22.92 -4.12
CA PRO A 19 -1.45 23.36 -4.52
C PRO A 19 -1.84 22.84 -5.89
N VAL A 20 -3.12 22.50 -6.07
CA VAL A 20 -3.68 22.14 -7.37
C VAL A 20 -3.75 23.41 -8.25
N PRO A 21 -3.13 23.43 -9.43
CA PRO A 21 -3.20 24.59 -10.32
C PRO A 21 -4.62 24.91 -10.76
N GLU A 22 -4.90 26.19 -11.04
CA GLU A 22 -6.19 26.62 -11.57
C GLU A 22 -6.53 25.90 -12.88
N GLY A 23 -7.78 25.43 -13.00
CA GLY A 23 -8.25 24.64 -14.16
C GLY A 23 -7.77 23.18 -14.17
N GLN A 24 -7.06 22.74 -13.14
CA GLN A 24 -6.73 21.33 -12.91
C GLN A 24 -7.56 20.74 -11.77
N TYR A 25 -7.64 19.41 -11.79
CA TYR A 25 -8.45 18.60 -10.88
C TYR A 25 -7.59 17.46 -10.35
N LEU A 26 -7.93 16.93 -9.19
CA LEU A 26 -7.22 15.78 -8.63
C LEU A 26 -7.77 14.49 -9.23
N ALA A 27 -6.88 13.62 -9.69
CA ALA A 27 -7.21 12.26 -10.08
C ALA A 27 -6.33 11.26 -9.30
N PRO A 28 -6.89 10.11 -8.88
CA PRO A 28 -6.18 9.10 -8.12
C PRO A 28 -5.22 8.31 -9.02
N PHE A 29 -4.17 7.77 -8.40
CA PHE A 29 -3.33 6.74 -8.97
C PHE A 29 -2.95 5.73 -7.88
N LEU A 30 -2.73 4.48 -8.30
CA LEU A 30 -2.34 3.38 -7.43
C LEU A 30 -0.88 3.52 -7.00
N ILE A 31 -0.59 3.25 -5.73
CA ILE A 31 0.76 3.01 -5.24
C ILE A 31 0.92 1.51 -5.03
N GLU A 32 1.85 0.90 -5.77
CA GLU A 32 2.07 -0.55 -5.76
C GLU A 32 3.09 -0.99 -4.70
N ASP A 33 4.08 -0.14 -4.42
CA ASP A 33 5.17 -0.47 -3.52
C ASP A 33 5.78 0.75 -2.83
N TRP A 34 6.62 0.47 -1.84
CA TRP A 34 7.34 1.48 -1.07
C TRP A 34 8.45 2.18 -1.88
N ASP A 35 9.02 1.52 -2.88
CA ASP A 35 10.06 2.12 -3.73
C ASP A 35 9.49 3.29 -4.54
N THR A 36 8.23 3.19 -4.99
CA THR A 36 7.49 4.28 -5.62
C THR A 36 7.33 5.47 -4.67
N VAL A 37 6.97 5.21 -3.40
CA VAL A 37 6.84 6.25 -2.37
C VAL A 37 8.17 6.98 -2.18
N LYS A 38 9.29 6.24 -2.06
CA LYS A 38 10.64 6.81 -1.92
C LYS A 38 11.07 7.59 -3.17
N ALA A 39 10.94 6.99 -4.36
CA ALA A 39 11.43 7.55 -5.62
C ALA A 39 10.72 8.85 -6.01
N MET A 40 9.42 8.95 -5.74
CA MET A 40 8.62 10.14 -6.04
C MET A 40 8.56 11.13 -4.88
N ASN A 41 9.16 10.81 -3.73
CA ASN A 41 9.11 11.60 -2.51
C ASN A 41 7.66 11.97 -2.12
N LEU A 42 6.78 10.96 -2.09
CA LEU A 42 5.37 11.18 -1.80
C LEU A 42 5.18 11.60 -0.34
N TYR A 43 4.32 12.58 -0.11
CA TYR A 43 3.89 12.97 1.23
C TYR A 43 2.94 11.92 1.79
N ARG A 44 3.41 11.18 2.79
CA ARG A 44 2.70 10.06 3.42
C ARG A 44 1.32 10.45 3.94
N ASP A 45 1.20 11.64 4.53
CA ASP A 45 -0.05 12.19 5.08
C ASP A 45 -1.11 12.52 4.01
N ASN A 46 -0.73 12.48 2.73
CA ASN A 46 -1.63 12.74 1.60
C ASN A 46 -2.02 11.43 0.88
N LEU A 47 -1.57 10.27 1.36
CA LEU A 47 -1.92 8.96 0.82
C LEU A 47 -3.15 8.42 1.54
N GLU A 48 -4.03 7.74 0.81
CA GLU A 48 -5.23 7.15 1.38
C GLU A 48 -5.25 5.64 1.15
N THR A 49 -5.75 4.89 2.13
CA THR A 49 -6.07 3.48 1.93
C THR A 49 -7.55 3.36 1.59
N TRP A 50 -7.83 2.98 0.36
CA TRP A 50 -9.17 2.68 -0.11
C TRP A 50 -9.42 1.18 -0.05
N HIS A 51 -10.64 0.76 0.25
CA HIS A 51 -10.99 -0.65 0.24
C HIS A 51 -11.85 -0.98 -0.98
N PHE A 52 -11.58 -2.13 -1.59
CA PHE A 52 -12.31 -2.64 -2.73
C PHE A 52 -12.72 -4.07 -2.45
N SER A 53 -14.00 -4.27 -2.11
CA SER A 53 -14.50 -5.58 -1.64
C SER A 53 -13.66 -6.17 -0.49
N GLY A 54 -13.22 -5.29 0.43
CA GLY A 54 -12.38 -5.67 1.57
C GLY A 54 -10.88 -5.76 1.26
N ILE A 55 -10.46 -5.54 0.02
CA ILE A 55 -9.05 -5.51 -0.37
C ILE A 55 -8.53 -4.08 -0.22
N PRO A 56 -7.55 -3.84 0.67
CA PRO A 56 -7.02 -2.50 0.85
C PRO A 56 -6.04 -2.14 -0.28
N VAL A 57 -6.13 -0.90 -0.75
CA VAL A 57 -5.36 -0.36 -1.86
C VAL A 57 -4.86 1.02 -1.48
N LEU A 58 -3.56 1.27 -1.66
CA LEU A 58 -2.95 2.57 -1.36
C LEU A 58 -3.07 3.50 -2.57
N VAL A 59 -3.62 4.70 -2.34
CA VAL A 59 -3.97 5.66 -3.38
C VAL A 59 -3.30 7.01 -3.08
N ALA A 60 -2.80 7.65 -4.13
CA ALA A 60 -2.35 9.03 -4.12
C ALA A 60 -3.12 9.85 -5.16
N PHE A 61 -3.09 11.17 -5.04
CA PHE A 61 -3.77 12.07 -5.98
C PHE A 61 -2.78 12.94 -6.73
N THR A 62 -2.97 13.08 -8.05
CA THR A 62 -2.17 13.96 -8.90
C THR A 62 -3.06 14.99 -9.60
N PRO A 63 -2.60 16.25 -9.74
CA PRO A 63 -3.27 17.23 -10.59
C PRO A 63 -3.27 16.79 -12.06
N VAL A 64 -4.42 16.94 -12.73
CA VAL A 64 -4.62 16.66 -14.16
C VAL A 64 -5.55 17.70 -14.78
N THR A 65 -5.46 17.92 -16.10
CA THR A 65 -6.44 18.77 -16.80
C THR A 65 -7.79 18.06 -16.96
N ALA A 66 -8.85 18.82 -17.22
CA ALA A 66 -10.18 18.26 -17.52
C ALA A 66 -10.16 17.26 -18.70
N GLU A 67 -9.29 17.49 -19.69
CA GLU A 67 -9.12 16.60 -20.84
C GLU A 67 -8.43 15.28 -20.47
N GLN A 68 -7.46 15.33 -19.55
CA GLN A 68 -6.71 14.17 -19.08
C GLN A 68 -7.50 13.31 -18.10
N PHE A 69 -8.35 13.93 -17.27
CA PHE A 69 -9.08 13.30 -16.19
C PHE A 69 -9.75 11.96 -16.55
N PRO A 70 -10.60 11.84 -17.61
CA PRO A 70 -11.22 10.55 -17.94
C PRO A 70 -10.21 9.47 -18.33
N GLY A 71 -9.10 9.85 -18.98
CA GLY A 71 -8.01 8.93 -19.31
C GLY A 71 -7.29 8.42 -18.06
N THR A 72 -6.98 9.33 -17.14
CA THR A 72 -6.35 9.02 -15.85
C THR A 72 -7.23 8.11 -15.00
N MET A 73 -8.53 8.40 -14.90
CA MET A 73 -9.47 7.52 -14.19
C MET A 73 -9.47 6.10 -14.78
N LYS A 74 -9.47 5.98 -16.12
CA LYS A 74 -9.43 4.67 -16.78
C LYS A 74 -8.14 3.90 -16.46
N LEU A 75 -7.00 4.59 -16.44
CA LEU A 75 -5.71 3.99 -16.07
C LEU A 75 -5.71 3.52 -14.61
N PHE A 76 -6.16 4.38 -13.69
CA PHE A 76 -6.27 4.05 -12.28
C PHE A 76 -7.09 2.78 -12.05
N TRP A 77 -8.29 2.70 -12.64
CA TRP A 77 -9.13 1.52 -12.50
C TRP A 77 -8.51 0.25 -13.11
N SER A 78 -7.79 0.40 -14.22
CA SER A 78 -7.04 -0.71 -14.80
C SER A 78 -5.96 -1.22 -13.84
N SER A 79 -5.20 -0.32 -13.21
CA SER A 79 -4.15 -0.67 -12.24
C SER A 79 -4.73 -1.35 -11.01
N VAL A 80 -5.80 -0.80 -10.42
CA VAL A 80 -6.48 -1.40 -9.25
C VAL A 80 -6.95 -2.82 -9.56
N ARG A 81 -7.51 -3.06 -10.74
CA ARG A 81 -7.96 -4.39 -11.15
C ARG A 81 -6.80 -5.38 -11.25
N THR A 82 -5.70 -4.99 -11.91
CA THR A 82 -4.52 -5.84 -12.03
C THR A 82 -3.99 -6.21 -10.65
N HIS A 83 -3.85 -5.22 -9.75
CA HIS A 83 -3.39 -5.42 -8.39
C HIS A 83 -4.27 -6.40 -7.59
N ILE A 84 -5.60 -6.24 -7.66
CA ILE A 84 -6.55 -7.14 -7.01
C ILE A 84 -6.46 -8.56 -7.57
N ALA A 85 -6.34 -8.71 -8.89
CA ALA A 85 -6.22 -10.00 -9.55
C ALA A 85 -4.94 -10.75 -9.14
N GLU A 86 -3.83 -10.04 -8.99
CA GLU A 86 -2.55 -10.60 -8.53
C GLU A 86 -2.62 -11.09 -7.08
N LEU A 87 -3.31 -10.37 -6.20
CA LEU A 87 -3.45 -10.74 -4.79
C LEU A 87 -4.35 -11.96 -4.58
N HIS A 88 -5.44 -12.10 -5.34
CA HIS A 88 -6.43 -13.16 -5.13
C HIS A 88 -6.32 -14.34 -6.09
N GLY A 89 -5.46 -14.27 -7.11
CA GLY A 89 -5.28 -15.34 -8.10
C GLY A 89 -6.50 -15.61 -9.00
N ASP A 90 -7.62 -14.91 -8.78
CA ASP A 90 -8.82 -14.96 -9.62
C ASP A 90 -9.14 -13.55 -10.16
N PRO A 91 -8.98 -13.32 -11.48
CA PRO A 91 -9.25 -12.02 -12.11
C PRO A 91 -10.74 -11.64 -12.15
N ASN A 92 -11.64 -12.48 -11.62
CA ASN A 92 -13.09 -12.26 -11.53
C ASN A 92 -13.62 -12.00 -10.11
N VAL A 93 -12.75 -11.88 -9.09
CA VAL A 93 -13.15 -11.56 -7.70
C VAL A 93 -14.01 -10.30 -7.62
N ILE A 94 -13.85 -9.38 -8.59
CA ILE A 94 -14.78 -8.31 -8.87
C ILE A 94 -15.00 -8.24 -10.39
N SER A 95 -16.25 -8.44 -10.86
CA SER A 95 -16.61 -8.24 -12.27
C SER A 95 -16.51 -6.76 -12.64
N TYR A 96 -15.95 -6.44 -13.81
CA TYR A 96 -15.84 -5.07 -14.34
C TYR A 96 -17.18 -4.34 -14.36
N ASP A 97 -18.24 -5.05 -14.74
CA ASP A 97 -19.61 -4.50 -14.81
C ASP A 97 -20.18 -4.29 -13.40
N LYS A 98 -19.94 -5.21 -12.46
CA LYS A 98 -20.38 -5.06 -11.06
C LYS A 98 -19.68 -3.87 -10.38
N PHE A 99 -18.39 -3.68 -10.67
CA PHE A 99 -17.60 -2.58 -10.15
C PHE A 99 -18.06 -1.22 -10.67
N LEU A 100 -18.31 -1.11 -11.97
CA LEU A 100 -18.85 0.11 -12.59
C LEU A 100 -20.30 0.37 -12.15
N ASP A 101 -21.12 -0.66 -11.97
CA ASP A 101 -22.48 -0.55 -11.44
C ASP A 101 -22.49 -0.03 -10.00
N ASP A 102 -21.61 -0.55 -9.14
CA ASP A 102 -21.54 -0.11 -7.74
C ASP A 102 -21.03 1.33 -7.62
N MET A 103 -20.20 1.80 -8.56
CA MET A 103 -19.73 3.19 -8.61
C MET A 103 -20.67 4.17 -9.31
N SER A 104 -21.51 3.69 -10.23
CA SER A 104 -22.43 4.52 -11.02
C SER A 104 -23.81 4.69 -10.37
N LYS A 105 -24.12 3.94 -9.32
CA LYS A 105 -25.32 4.14 -8.49
C LYS A 105 -25.19 5.44 -7.68
N GLU A 106 -25.90 6.48 -8.09
CA GLU A 106 -26.09 7.67 -7.25
C GLU A 106 -27.06 7.37 -6.08
N GLY A 107 -26.66 7.65 -4.84
CA GLY A 107 -27.49 7.47 -3.62
C GLY A 107 -26.96 6.43 -2.62
N GLU A 108 -27.78 6.01 -1.66
CA GLU A 108 -27.42 5.11 -0.52
C GLU A 108 -26.92 3.70 -0.90
N GLY A 109 -26.84 3.37 -2.19
CA GLY A 109 -26.34 2.09 -2.71
C GLY A 109 -25.08 2.17 -3.56
N GLY A 110 -24.49 3.35 -3.74
CA GLY A 110 -23.21 3.54 -4.43
C GLY A 110 -22.04 3.26 -3.50
N TYR A 111 -21.15 2.34 -3.88
CA TYR A 111 -19.95 2.07 -3.11
C TYR A 111 -18.88 3.10 -3.46
N ASP A 112 -18.68 4.09 -2.58
CA ASP A 112 -17.57 5.04 -2.68
C ASP A 112 -16.37 4.53 -1.85
N PRO A 113 -15.34 3.96 -2.50
CA PRO A 113 -14.15 3.45 -1.81
C PRO A 113 -13.36 4.57 -1.09
N ALA A 114 -13.56 5.83 -1.48
CA ALA A 114 -12.90 7.00 -0.87
C ALA A 114 -13.50 7.40 0.49
N GLN A 115 -14.66 6.83 0.86
CA GLN A 115 -15.34 7.06 2.14
C GLN A 115 -15.16 5.92 3.14
N THR A 116 -14.35 4.91 2.82
CA THR A 116 -14.07 3.83 3.78
C THR A 116 -13.28 4.37 4.96
N GLU A 117 -13.69 4.06 6.20
CA GLU A 117 -12.94 4.44 7.39
C GLU A 117 -11.50 3.97 7.21
N SER A 118 -10.60 4.94 7.12
CA SER A 118 -9.21 4.66 6.89
C SER A 118 -8.68 3.95 8.14
N PHE A 119 -8.44 2.66 8.05
CA PHE A 119 -7.37 2.03 8.81
C PHE A 119 -6.05 2.61 8.25
N GLU A 120 -5.84 3.90 8.54
CA GLU A 120 -5.03 4.93 7.86
C GLU A 120 -3.53 4.61 7.82
N ASN A 121 -3.14 3.42 8.28
CA ASN A 121 -1.75 3.04 8.44
C ASN A 121 -1.45 1.57 8.06
N THR A 122 -2.41 0.64 7.97
CA THR A 122 -2.03 -0.78 7.85
C THR A 122 -1.40 -1.13 6.50
N THR A 123 -1.93 -0.62 5.39
CA THR A 123 -1.37 -0.90 4.05
C THR A 123 -0.01 -0.26 3.84
N LEU A 124 0.11 1.03 4.15
CA LEU A 124 1.37 1.76 4.08
C LEU A 124 2.42 1.14 5.00
N LEU A 125 2.07 0.83 6.26
CA LEU A 125 2.97 0.15 7.19
C LEU A 125 3.35 -1.24 6.68
N GLY A 126 2.41 -1.98 6.07
CA GLY A 126 2.67 -3.26 5.43
C GLY A 126 3.77 -3.15 4.37
N MET A 127 3.64 -2.18 3.45
CA MET A 127 4.64 -1.90 2.42
C MET A 127 6.00 -1.52 3.02
N ILE A 128 6.02 -0.68 4.06
CA ILE A 128 7.25 -0.31 4.77
C ILE A 128 7.89 -1.54 5.42
N ILE A 129 7.10 -2.39 6.08
CA ILE A 129 7.61 -3.60 6.73
C ILE A 129 8.20 -4.55 5.69
N ASP A 130 7.54 -4.73 4.54
CA ASP A 130 8.05 -5.57 3.45
C ASP A 130 9.35 -5.05 2.86
N ASP A 131 9.45 -3.73 2.67
CA ASP A 131 10.68 -3.08 2.25
C ASP A 131 11.82 -3.27 3.27
N LEU A 132 11.53 -3.06 4.56
CA LEU A 132 12.52 -3.27 5.63
C LEU A 132 12.99 -4.74 5.69
N ILE A 133 12.09 -5.70 5.53
CA ILE A 133 12.44 -7.13 5.48
C ILE A 133 13.39 -7.39 4.30
N ARG A 134 13.10 -6.82 3.13
CA ARG A 134 13.92 -6.93 1.93
C ARG A 134 15.31 -6.31 2.13
N GLU A 135 15.38 -5.04 2.55
CA GLU A 135 16.66 -4.34 2.76
C GLU A 135 17.52 -5.02 3.84
N VAL A 136 16.90 -5.50 4.93
CA VAL A 136 17.61 -6.27 5.95
C VAL A 136 18.06 -7.64 5.41
N GLY A 137 17.22 -8.30 4.62
CA GLY A 137 17.51 -9.58 3.97
C GLY A 137 18.66 -9.50 2.97
N GLU A 138 18.75 -8.42 2.20
CA GLU A 138 19.86 -8.15 1.28
C GLU A 138 21.19 -8.01 2.03
N LYS A 139 21.18 -7.41 3.23
CA LYS A 139 22.37 -7.31 4.10
C LYS A 139 22.68 -8.62 4.81
N ASN A 140 21.66 -9.34 5.25
CA ASN A 140 21.77 -10.64 5.92
C ASN A 140 20.50 -11.47 5.70
N PRO A 141 20.54 -12.53 4.86
CA PRO A 141 19.36 -13.33 4.53
C PRO A 141 18.68 -13.94 5.76
N ARG A 142 19.45 -14.29 6.80
CA ARG A 142 18.90 -14.82 8.05
C ARG A 142 18.12 -13.77 8.82
N TYR A 143 18.55 -12.52 8.81
CA TYR A 143 17.82 -11.45 9.48
C TYR A 143 16.52 -11.13 8.74
N GLY A 144 16.54 -11.15 7.40
CA GLY A 144 15.32 -11.08 6.59
C GLY A 144 14.35 -12.22 6.94
N ARG A 145 14.85 -13.45 7.08
CA ARG A 145 14.05 -14.62 7.51
C ARG A 145 13.42 -14.40 8.89
N ILE A 146 14.16 -13.89 9.87
CA ILE A 146 13.66 -13.57 11.21
C ILE A 146 12.52 -12.56 11.14
N LEU A 147 12.71 -11.45 10.41
CA LEU A 147 11.70 -10.41 10.31
C LEU A 147 10.44 -10.90 9.58
N ASN A 148 10.60 -11.76 8.57
CA ASN A 148 9.46 -12.38 7.89
C ASN A 148 8.66 -13.30 8.85
N LEU A 149 9.33 -14.09 9.69
CA LEU A 149 8.64 -14.89 10.71
C LEU A 149 7.91 -14.01 11.74
N ILE A 150 8.50 -12.87 12.12
CA ILE A 150 7.83 -11.87 12.98
C ILE A 150 6.59 -11.29 12.29
N LYS A 151 6.66 -10.97 10.99
CA LYS A 151 5.51 -10.50 10.20
C LYS A 151 4.37 -11.52 10.15
N GLN A 152 4.68 -12.80 10.17
CA GLN A 152 3.72 -13.91 10.15
C GLN A 152 3.11 -14.21 11.54
N ASP A 153 3.25 -13.29 12.51
CA ASP A 153 2.80 -13.44 13.89
C ASP A 153 3.34 -14.72 14.59
N SER A 154 4.50 -15.24 14.13
CA SER A 154 5.12 -16.40 14.77
C SER A 154 5.52 -16.06 16.20
N THR A 155 5.24 -16.98 17.12
CA THR A 155 5.64 -16.84 18.51
C THR A 155 7.16 -16.83 18.64
N LYS A 156 7.67 -16.26 19.74
CA LYS A 156 9.10 -16.29 20.05
C LYS A 156 9.67 -17.71 20.11
N GLY A 157 8.85 -18.70 20.47
CA GLY A 157 9.23 -20.11 20.48
C GLY A 157 9.40 -20.65 19.07
N GLU A 158 8.43 -20.44 18.20
CA GLU A 158 8.48 -20.89 16.80
C GLU A 158 9.63 -20.25 16.02
N ILE A 159 9.88 -18.95 16.21
CA ILE A 159 11.03 -18.28 15.60
C ILE A 159 12.33 -18.90 16.10
N LEU A 160 12.43 -19.18 17.40
CA LEU A 160 13.61 -19.80 17.98
C LEU A 160 13.84 -21.19 17.39
N ASP A 161 12.82 -22.04 17.39
CA ASP A 161 12.91 -23.41 16.90
C ASP A 161 13.28 -23.43 15.41
N ALA A 162 12.65 -22.58 14.59
CA ALA A 162 13.02 -22.42 13.18
C ALA A 162 14.50 -22.03 13.01
N LEU A 163 15.04 -21.12 13.83
CA LEU A 163 16.44 -20.74 13.73
C LEU A 163 17.41 -21.85 14.17
N LEU A 164 17.05 -22.62 15.19
CA LEU A 164 17.84 -23.76 15.65
C LEU A 164 17.89 -24.85 14.57
N ASP A 165 16.74 -25.14 13.95
CA ASP A 165 16.59 -26.19 12.95
C ASP A 165 17.21 -25.79 11.60
N GLU A 166 16.93 -24.58 11.11
CA GLU A 166 17.39 -24.11 9.80
C GLU A 166 18.90 -23.80 9.79
N TYR A 167 19.45 -23.32 10.91
CA TYR A 167 20.83 -22.80 10.96
C TYR A 167 21.76 -23.49 11.96
N GLY A 168 21.27 -24.44 12.77
CA GLY A 168 22.09 -25.19 13.72
C GLY A 168 22.74 -24.35 14.82
N ILE A 169 22.18 -23.16 15.12
CA ILE A 169 22.76 -22.23 16.10
C ILE A 169 22.32 -22.57 17.53
N LYS A 170 22.97 -21.98 18.54
CA LYS A 170 22.56 -22.14 19.95
C LYS A 170 21.46 -21.16 20.31
N LYS A 171 20.62 -21.51 21.30
CA LYS A 171 19.52 -20.64 21.78
C LYS A 171 19.97 -19.21 22.12
N THR A 172 21.07 -19.06 22.84
CA THR A 172 21.62 -17.74 23.21
C THR A 172 22.00 -16.91 21.99
N GLN A 173 22.53 -17.55 20.93
CA GLN A 173 22.88 -16.89 19.68
C GLN A 173 21.62 -16.50 18.91
N ALA A 174 20.62 -17.37 18.84
CA ALA A 174 19.35 -17.08 18.17
C ALA A 174 18.67 -15.83 18.78
N TYR A 175 18.61 -15.71 20.10
CA TYR A 175 18.08 -14.51 20.76
C TYR A 175 18.87 -13.24 20.42
N ALA A 176 20.20 -13.33 20.33
CA ALA A 176 21.04 -12.20 19.94
C ALA A 176 20.81 -11.79 18.48
N GLU A 177 20.63 -12.75 17.58
CA GLU A 177 20.35 -12.51 16.17
C GLU A 177 18.96 -11.88 15.97
N ILE A 178 17.93 -12.34 16.70
CA ILE A 178 16.60 -11.73 16.66
C ILE A 178 16.65 -10.26 17.05
N LYS A 179 17.32 -9.94 18.16
CA LYS A 179 17.47 -8.55 18.63
C LYS A 179 18.24 -7.69 17.63
N THR A 180 19.24 -8.27 16.97
CA THR A 180 20.07 -7.56 15.98
C THR A 180 19.28 -7.28 14.71
N ALA A 181 18.49 -8.25 14.22
CA ALA A 181 17.62 -8.08 13.07
C ALA A 181 16.59 -6.97 13.31
N GLN A 182 15.92 -6.97 14.47
CA GLN A 182 14.98 -5.91 14.86
C GLN A 182 15.64 -4.54 14.96
N LYS A 183 16.85 -4.47 15.53
CA LYS A 183 17.61 -3.22 15.62
C LYS A 183 17.95 -2.69 14.23
N LEU A 184 18.41 -3.54 13.32
CA LEU A 184 18.77 -3.14 11.96
C LEU A 184 17.55 -2.61 11.19
N ALA A 185 16.40 -3.28 11.28
CA ALA A 185 15.16 -2.78 10.69
C ALA A 185 14.74 -1.42 11.27
N LYS A 186 14.86 -1.26 12.60
CA LYS A 186 14.56 0.02 13.27
C LYS A 186 15.49 1.14 12.80
N ASP A 187 16.79 0.86 12.72
CA ASP A 187 17.79 1.84 12.30
C ASP A 187 17.55 2.27 10.84
N LEU A 188 17.14 1.36 9.95
CA LEU A 188 16.74 1.68 8.58
C LEU A 188 15.46 2.52 8.51
N TYR A 189 14.47 2.21 9.35
CA TYR A 189 13.22 2.96 9.38
C TYR A 189 13.40 4.44 9.79
N TYR A 190 14.28 4.72 10.75
CA TYR A 190 14.56 6.10 11.21
C TYR A 190 15.73 6.77 10.49
N GLY A 191 16.54 6.01 9.75
CA GLY A 191 17.71 6.49 9.03
C GLY A 191 17.41 7.00 7.62
N ASN A 192 16.21 6.73 7.10
CA ASN A 192 15.71 7.14 5.78
C ASN A 192 14.72 8.32 5.88
#